data_AF-A0A7C1ZWK7-F1
#
_entry.id   AF-A0A7C1ZWK7-F1
#
_cell.length_a   1.000
_cell.length_b   1.000
_cell.length_c   1.000
_cell.angle_alpha   90.00
_cell.angle_beta   90.00
_cell.angle_gamma   90.00
#
_symmetry.space_group_name_H-M   'P 1'
#
loop_
_entity.id
_entity.type
_entity.pdbx_description
1 polymer ?
#
loop_
_entity_poly.entity_id
_entity_poly.type
_entity_poly.pdbx_seq_one_letter_code
_entity_poly.pdbx_strand_id
1 'polypeptide(L)'
;MAKRVWRRKKYVINRQFQFSFIATFLLMIVVSLLVFSGGAGVFYWFRYMAGENVFSEFIFIHKQIRTYNEEGEPTGTKSEQLPPINRAELILPPLLINNLIIVVMIAGIGIFYSHRIAGPVYRMEQDIGRVLSGEKGVAIRLRKKDKLKSLAAKINLLIKELEEKQR
;
A
#
# COMPACT_ATOMS: atom_id res chain seq x y z
N MET A 1 17.85 -33.35 33.92
CA MET A 1 16.90 -32.50 33.15
C MET A 1 17.67 -31.75 32.08
N ALA A 2 17.44 -32.03 30.79
CA ALA A 2 18.19 -31.40 29.69
C ALA A 2 17.72 -29.94 29.48
N LYS A 3 18.64 -28.97 29.58
CA LYS A 3 18.38 -27.54 29.32
C LYS A 3 18.06 -27.33 27.84
N ARG A 4 16.83 -26.90 27.53
CA ARG A 4 16.45 -26.43 26.19
C ARG A 4 17.23 -25.15 25.86
N VAL A 5 18.17 -25.25 24.93
CA VAL A 5 18.91 -24.11 24.38
C VAL A 5 17.99 -23.37 23.41
N TRP A 6 17.44 -22.24 23.85
CA TRP A 6 16.65 -21.36 23.01
C TRP A 6 17.53 -20.66 21.98
N ARG A 7 17.49 -21.12 20.72
CA ARG A 7 18.14 -20.42 19.60
C ARG A 7 17.30 -19.19 19.23
N ARG A 8 17.85 -17.99 19.48
CA ARG A 8 17.24 -16.72 19.07
C ARG A 8 17.10 -16.69 17.54
N LYS A 9 15.87 -16.53 17.04
CA LYS A 9 15.61 -16.37 15.59
C LYS A 9 16.12 -15.00 15.15
N LYS A 10 17.28 -14.97 14.48
CA LYS A 10 17.83 -13.77 13.84
C LYS A 10 17.00 -13.49 12.58
N TYR A 11 16.17 -12.44 12.61
CA TYR A 11 15.14 -12.16 11.58
C TYR A 11 15.67 -11.37 10.36
N VAL A 12 16.89 -10.83 10.44
CA VAL A 12 17.50 -10.03 9.37
C VAL A 12 18.79 -10.73 8.93
N ILE A 13 18.75 -11.40 7.79
CA ILE A 13 19.88 -12.17 7.23
C ILE A 13 20.42 -11.51 5.96
N ASN A 14 19.62 -10.77 5.17
CA ASN A 14 20.15 -9.94 4.08
C ASN A 14 19.27 -8.72 3.80
N ARG A 15 19.87 -7.52 3.86
CA ARG A 15 19.18 -6.23 3.70
C ARG A 15 19.02 -5.86 2.22
N GLN A 16 19.92 -6.27 1.34
CA GLN A 16 19.99 -5.66 0.00
C GLN A 16 18.77 -5.96 -0.89
N PHE A 17 18.30 -7.22 -0.91
CA PHE A 17 17.13 -7.61 -1.71
C PHE A 17 15.80 -7.12 -1.13
N GLN A 18 15.64 -7.17 0.20
CA GLN A 18 14.43 -6.68 0.88
C GLN A 18 14.24 -5.16 0.70
N PHE A 19 15.31 -4.38 0.85
CA PHE A 19 15.22 -2.93 0.72
C PHE A 19 14.98 -2.50 -0.74
N SER A 20 15.54 -3.19 -1.74
CA SER A 20 15.30 -2.86 -3.15
C SER A 20 13.82 -3.02 -3.55
N PHE A 21 13.18 -4.13 -3.17
CA PHE A 21 11.75 -4.34 -3.44
C PHE A 21 10.85 -3.36 -2.69
N ILE A 22 11.14 -3.10 -1.40
CA ILE A 22 10.38 -2.12 -0.61
C ILE A 22 10.55 -0.72 -1.19
N ALA A 23 11.76 -0.32 -1.57
CA ALA A 23 12.03 0.98 -2.17
C ALA A 23 11.29 1.16 -3.50
N THR A 24 11.28 0.14 -4.37
CA THR A 24 10.52 0.16 -5.63
C THR A 24 9.02 0.33 -5.37
N PHE A 25 8.47 -0.36 -4.36
CA PHE A 25 7.07 -0.24 -4.00
C PHE A 25 6.71 1.14 -3.42
N LEU A 26 7.56 1.67 -2.53
CA LEU A 26 7.39 3.03 -2.00
C LEU A 26 7.50 4.08 -3.11
N LEU A 27 8.43 3.92 -4.05
CA LEU A 27 8.54 4.78 -5.21
C LEU A 27 7.24 4.77 -6.04
N MET A 28 6.65 3.60 -6.29
CA MET A 28 5.36 3.51 -7.00
C MET A 28 4.24 4.27 -6.28
N ILE A 29 4.20 4.23 -4.94
CA ILE A 29 3.22 5.00 -4.15
C ILE A 29 3.45 6.51 -4.34
N VAL A 30 4.70 6.95 -4.25
CA VAL A 30 5.05 8.37 -4.45
C VAL A 30 4.70 8.82 -5.87
N VAL A 31 5.04 8.04 -6.89
CA VAL A 31 4.68 8.33 -8.29
C VAL A 31 3.17 8.38 -8.47
N SER A 32 2.42 7.43 -7.89
CA SER A 32 0.96 7.45 -7.95
C SER A 32 0.38 8.72 -7.31
N LEU A 33 0.98 9.18 -6.20
CA LEU A 33 0.55 10.39 -5.51
C LEU A 33 0.86 11.65 -6.34
N LEU A 34 2.03 11.69 -6.99
CA LEU A 34 2.40 12.77 -7.91
C LEU A 34 1.49 12.80 -9.15
N VAL A 35 1.14 11.64 -9.73
CA VAL A 35 0.21 11.56 -10.86
C VAL A 35 -1.18 12.02 -10.45
N PHE A 36 -1.68 11.59 -9.28
CA PHE A 36 -2.99 12.02 -8.77
C PHE A 36 -3.02 13.53 -8.49
N SER A 37 -2.02 14.04 -7.77
CA SER A 37 -1.91 15.47 -7.45
C SER A 37 -1.72 16.33 -8.70
N GLY A 38 -0.87 15.89 -9.64
CA GLY A 38 -0.68 16.55 -10.93
C GLY A 38 -1.96 16.56 -11.77
N GLY A 39 -2.68 15.42 -11.83
CA GLY A 39 -3.97 15.33 -12.51
C GLY A 39 -5.02 16.26 -11.92
N ALA A 40 -5.11 16.35 -10.58
CA ALA A 40 -5.96 17.31 -9.91
C ALA A 40 -5.54 18.76 -10.24
N GLY A 41 -4.24 19.06 -10.24
CA GLY A 41 -3.72 20.37 -10.61
C GLY A 41 -4.08 20.78 -12.04
N VAL A 42 -3.91 19.86 -13.01
CA VAL A 42 -4.32 20.08 -14.41
C VAL A 42 -5.83 20.29 -14.51
N PHE A 43 -6.62 19.50 -13.81
CA PHE A 43 -8.07 19.66 -13.76
C PHE A 43 -8.48 21.05 -13.25
N TYR A 44 -7.93 21.49 -12.13
CA TYR A 44 -8.23 22.82 -11.59
C TYR A 44 -7.72 23.95 -12.49
N TRP A 45 -6.55 23.78 -13.11
CA TRP A 45 -6.01 24.76 -14.05
C TRP A 45 -6.92 24.91 -15.28
N PHE A 46 -7.43 23.80 -15.82
CA PHE A 46 -8.37 23.82 -16.93
C PHE A 46 -9.70 24.49 -16.55
N ARG A 47 -10.24 24.19 -15.36
CA ARG A 47 -11.46 24.82 -14.83
C ARG A 47 -11.29 26.33 -14.64
N TYR A 48 -10.14 26.75 -14.13
CA TYR A 48 -9.79 28.16 -14.01
C TYR A 48 -9.71 28.84 -15.38
N MET A 49 -9.06 28.21 -16.36
CA MET A 49 -8.96 28.73 -17.73
C MET A 49 -10.34 28.84 -18.42
N ALA A 50 -11.28 27.95 -18.08
CA ALA A 50 -12.67 28.00 -18.53
C ALA A 50 -13.50 29.11 -17.86
N GLY A 51 -12.91 29.91 -16.96
CA GLY A 51 -13.55 31.06 -16.31
C GLY A 51 -14.30 30.75 -15.02
N GLU A 52 -14.19 29.52 -14.50
CA GLU A 52 -14.79 29.16 -13.23
C GLU A 52 -13.85 29.41 -12.05
N ASN A 53 -14.26 30.25 -11.11
CA ASN A 53 -13.54 30.47 -9.86
C ASN A 53 -13.94 29.43 -8.80
N VAL A 54 -13.54 28.18 -9.04
CA VAL A 54 -13.88 27.00 -8.20
C VAL A 54 -13.49 27.19 -6.72
N PHE A 55 -12.46 27.99 -6.44
CA PHE A 55 -11.95 28.22 -5.08
C PHE A 55 -12.67 29.31 -4.29
N SER A 56 -13.38 30.23 -4.95
CA SER A 56 -14.12 31.32 -4.28
C SER A 56 -15.63 31.12 -4.37
N GLU A 57 -16.07 29.93 -4.74
CA GLU A 57 -17.48 29.61 -4.86
C GLU A 57 -18.00 29.23 -3.46
N PHE A 58 -19.00 29.96 -2.98
CA PHE A 58 -19.63 29.72 -1.68
C PHE A 58 -20.78 28.71 -1.83
N ILE A 59 -21.02 27.89 -0.80
CA ILE A 59 -22.27 27.11 -0.69
C ILE A 59 -23.20 27.86 0.25
N PHE A 60 -24.38 28.20 -0.24
CA PHE A 60 -25.48 28.71 0.57
C PHE A 60 -26.29 27.53 1.10
N ILE A 61 -26.03 27.12 2.34
CA ILE A 61 -26.77 26.04 3.00
C ILE A 61 -28.01 26.65 3.65
N HIS A 62 -29.19 26.22 3.20
CA HIS A 62 -30.47 26.61 3.79
C HIS A 62 -30.86 25.56 4.82
N LYS A 63 -30.86 25.91 6.10
CA LYS A 63 -31.31 25.03 7.17
C LYS A 63 -32.80 25.29 7.41
N GLN A 64 -33.62 24.27 7.20
CA GLN A 64 -35.04 24.33 7.52
C GLN A 64 -35.26 23.92 8.98
N ILE A 65 -35.78 24.83 9.79
CA ILE A 65 -36.12 24.59 11.20
C ILE A 65 -37.64 24.65 11.34
N ARG A 66 -38.24 23.58 11.86
CA ARG A 66 -39.67 23.56 12.21
C ARG A 66 -39.88 24.44 13.44
N THR A 67 -40.75 25.42 13.31
CA THR A 67 -41.20 26.25 14.42
C THR A 67 -42.42 25.58 15.03
N TYR A 68 -42.43 25.45 16.36
CA TYR A 68 -43.54 24.87 17.12
C TYR A 68 -44.23 25.99 17.92
N ASN A 69 -45.55 25.90 18.09
CA ASN A 69 -46.29 26.78 19.00
C ASN A 69 -46.08 26.32 20.45
N GLU A 70 -46.60 27.09 21.40
CA GLU A 70 -46.51 26.79 22.84
C GLU A 70 -47.20 25.45 23.21
N GLU A 71 -48.08 24.94 22.34
CA GLU A 71 -48.79 23.66 22.46
C GLU A 71 -48.02 22.48 21.80
N GLY A 72 -46.88 22.76 21.17
CA GLY A 72 -46.02 21.74 20.54
C GLY A 72 -46.44 21.31 19.13
N GLU A 73 -47.41 21.99 18.51
CA GLU A 73 -47.81 21.80 17.12
C GLU A 73 -46.89 22.55 16.14
N PRO A 74 -46.52 21.96 15.00
CA PRO A 74 -45.67 22.62 14.01
C PRO A 74 -46.41 23.77 13.31
N THR A 75 -46.10 25.01 13.69
CA THR A 75 -46.73 26.24 13.18
C THR A 75 -46.16 26.69 11.84
N GLY A 76 -45.02 26.13 11.42
CA GLY A 76 -44.41 26.43 10.12
C GLY A 76 -42.94 26.01 10.03
N THR A 77 -42.34 26.16 8.85
CA THR A 77 -40.91 25.90 8.64
C THR A 77 -40.21 27.21 8.33
N LYS A 78 -39.26 27.63 9.17
CA LYS A 78 -38.39 28.79 8.87
C LYS A 78 -37.13 28.28 8.19
N SER A 79 -36.77 28.90 7.07
CA SER A 79 -35.50 28.63 6.39
C SER A 79 -34.49 29.66 6.86
N GLU A 80 -33.48 29.22 7.59
CA GLU A 80 -32.36 30.06 8.03
C GLU A 80 -31.19 29.83 7.07
N GLN A 81 -30.67 30.91 6.49
CA GLN A 81 -29.45 30.84 5.67
C GLN A 81 -28.25 30.81 6.61
N LEU A 82 -27.50 29.73 6.57
CA LEU A 82 -26.24 29.63 7.30
C LEU A 82 -25.20 30.56 6.64
N PRO A 83 -24.21 31.06 7.41
CA PRO A 83 -23.13 31.85 6.85
C PRO A 83 -22.47 31.10 5.68
N PRO A 84 -22.14 31.80 4.58
CA PRO A 84 -21.58 31.16 3.40
C PRO A 84 -20.24 30.49 3.74
N ILE A 85 -20.16 29.18 3.50
CA ILE A 85 -18.95 28.39 3.75
C ILE A 85 -18.20 28.24 2.44
N ASN A 86 -16.87 28.40 2.50
CA ASN A 86 -15.99 28.14 1.36
C ASN A 86 -16.11 26.67 0.95
N ARG A 87 -16.41 26.39 -0.33
CA ARG A 87 -16.47 25.01 -0.85
C ARG A 87 -15.21 24.21 -0.57
N ALA A 88 -14.06 24.86 -0.71
CA ALA A 88 -12.76 24.26 -0.46
C ALA A 88 -12.62 23.77 0.99
N GLU A 89 -13.09 24.54 1.97
CA GLU A 89 -13.01 24.19 3.39
C GLU A 89 -13.89 22.99 3.74
N LEU A 90 -15.01 22.83 3.03
CA LEU A 90 -15.91 21.68 3.20
C LEU A 90 -15.37 20.41 2.51
N ILE A 91 -14.77 20.53 1.33
CA ILE A 91 -14.42 19.39 0.47
C ILE A 91 -12.97 18.92 0.68
N LEU A 92 -12.02 19.84 0.93
CA LEU A 92 -10.60 19.49 1.03
C LEU A 92 -10.27 18.56 2.21
N PRO A 93 -10.75 18.80 3.45
CA PRO A 93 -10.36 17.95 4.57
C PRO A 93 -10.79 16.48 4.41
N PRO A 94 -12.06 16.15 4.05
CA PRO A 94 -12.46 14.77 3.78
C PRO A 94 -11.67 14.13 2.64
N LEU A 95 -11.36 14.89 1.58
CA LEU A 95 -10.61 14.41 0.43
C LEU A 95 -9.15 14.07 0.79
N LEU A 96 -8.49 14.92 1.57
CA LEU A 96 -7.14 14.69 2.07
C LEU A 96 -7.08 13.49 3.03
N ILE A 97 -8.05 13.38 3.95
CA ILE A 97 -8.15 12.23 4.87
C ILE A 97 -8.35 10.94 4.08
N ASN A 98 -9.27 10.92 3.11
CA ASN A 98 -9.50 9.75 2.25
C ASN A 98 -8.24 9.36 1.47
N ASN A 99 -7.54 10.34 0.88
CA ASN A 99 -6.29 10.07 0.17
C ASN A 99 -5.22 9.48 1.10
N LEU A 100 -5.06 10.03 2.30
CA LEU A 100 -4.12 9.52 3.30
C LEU A 100 -4.46 8.07 3.71
N ILE A 101 -5.74 7.77 3.94
CA ILE A 101 -6.20 6.40 4.26
C ILE A 101 -5.83 5.42 3.15
N ILE A 102 -6.07 5.78 1.89
CA ILE A 102 -5.74 4.94 0.73
C ILE A 102 -4.23 4.70 0.65
N VAL A 103 -3.41 5.75 0.82
CA VAL A 103 -1.94 5.64 0.81
C VAL A 103 -1.45 4.70 1.91
N VAL A 104 -1.94 4.86 3.14
CA VAL A 104 -1.55 4.01 4.27
C VAL A 104 -1.96 2.56 4.02
N MET A 105 -3.16 2.32 3.47
CA MET A 105 -3.65 0.99 3.16
C MET A 105 -2.79 0.30 2.09
N ILE A 106 -2.51 0.99 0.98
CA ILE A 106 -1.68 0.46 -0.11
C ILE A 106 -0.24 0.21 0.37
N ALA A 107 0.33 1.13 1.15
CA ALA A 107 1.66 0.97 1.74
C ALA A 107 1.75 -0.28 2.63
N GLY A 108 0.75 -0.47 3.51
CA GLY A 108 0.67 -1.64 4.39
C GLY A 108 0.60 -2.96 3.61
N ILE A 109 -0.25 -3.01 2.57
CA ILE A 109 -0.37 -4.18 1.68
C ILE A 109 0.95 -4.44 0.97
N GLY A 110 1.58 -3.40 0.42
CA GLY A 110 2.86 -3.48 -0.29
C GLY A 110 3.99 -4.06 0.53
N ILE A 111 4.18 -3.52 1.74
CA ILE A 111 5.20 -3.98 2.69
C ILE A 111 4.97 -5.46 3.02
N PHE A 112 3.73 -5.84 3.31
CA PHE A 112 3.38 -7.23 3.61
C PHE A 112 3.68 -8.18 2.44
N TYR A 113 3.30 -7.80 1.22
CA TYR A 113 3.57 -8.59 0.02
C TYR A 113 5.06 -8.72 -0.29
N SER A 114 5.80 -7.61 -0.20
CA SER A 114 7.25 -7.57 -0.42
C SER A 114 7.98 -8.54 0.51
N HIS A 115 7.65 -8.52 1.81
CA HIS A 115 8.24 -9.43 2.79
C HIS A 115 8.00 -10.91 2.44
N ARG A 116 6.82 -11.22 1.90
CA ARG A 116 6.41 -12.58 1.55
C ARG A 116 7.14 -13.14 0.32
N ILE A 117 7.72 -12.28 -0.52
CA ILE A 117 8.50 -12.67 -1.71
C ILE A 117 10.00 -12.68 -1.39
N ALA A 118 10.51 -11.66 -0.71
CA ALA A 118 11.94 -11.52 -0.47
C ALA A 118 12.54 -12.68 0.36
N GLY A 119 11.77 -13.22 1.32
CA GLY A 119 12.20 -14.37 2.13
C GLY A 119 12.55 -15.63 1.33
N PRO A 120 11.61 -16.21 0.56
CA PRO A 120 11.90 -17.38 -0.26
C PRO A 120 12.93 -17.10 -1.36
N VAL A 121 12.94 -15.92 -1.98
CA VAL A 121 13.95 -15.58 -3.00
C VAL A 121 15.36 -15.58 -2.42
N TYR A 122 15.57 -14.93 -1.29
CA TYR A 122 16.88 -14.88 -0.64
C TYR A 122 17.40 -16.28 -0.26
N ARG A 123 16.51 -17.17 0.20
CA ARG A 123 16.90 -18.57 0.47
C ARG A 123 17.32 -19.29 -0.80
N MET A 124 16.58 -19.13 -1.90
CA MET A 124 16.94 -19.75 -3.17
C MET A 124 18.29 -19.27 -3.67
N GLU A 125 18.57 -17.95 -3.57
CA GLU A 125 19.87 -17.38 -3.92
C GLU A 125 21.01 -18.01 -3.11
N GLN A 126 20.83 -18.16 -1.80
CA GLN A 126 21.83 -18.79 -0.93
C GLN A 126 22.06 -20.27 -1.28
N ASP A 127 21.00 -21.03 -1.53
CA ASP A 127 21.11 -22.45 -1.88
C ASP A 127 21.74 -22.63 -3.28
N ILE A 128 21.41 -21.76 -4.24
CA ILE A 128 22.07 -21.73 -5.55
C ILE A 128 23.56 -21.40 -5.40
N GLY A 129 23.92 -20.42 -4.56
CA GLY A 129 25.32 -20.09 -4.29
C GLY A 129 26.13 -21.27 -3.74
N ARG A 130 25.51 -22.13 -2.92
CA ARG A 130 26.12 -23.38 -2.43
C ARG A 130 26.38 -24.37 -3.56
N VAL A 131 25.41 -24.58 -4.45
CA VAL A 131 25.59 -25.42 -5.65
C VAL A 131 26.73 -24.88 -6.52
N LEU A 132 26.77 -23.57 -6.74
CA LEU A 132 27.82 -22.92 -7.53
C LEU A 132 29.21 -23.05 -6.88
N SER A 133 29.29 -23.18 -5.55
CA SER A 133 30.55 -23.44 -4.84
C SER A 133 31.02 -24.91 -4.92
N GLY A 134 30.30 -25.77 -5.62
CA GLY A 134 30.63 -27.19 -5.79
C GLY A 134 30.09 -28.10 -4.69
N GLU A 135 29.25 -27.57 -3.80
CA GLU A 135 28.60 -28.39 -2.77
C GLU A 135 27.56 -29.32 -3.41
N LYS A 136 27.71 -30.63 -3.18
CA LYS A 136 26.82 -31.67 -3.73
C LYS A 136 25.66 -31.97 -2.77
N GLY A 137 24.51 -32.37 -3.33
CA GLY A 137 23.31 -32.76 -2.59
C GLY A 137 22.52 -31.57 -2.03
N VAL A 138 22.74 -30.37 -2.57
CA VAL A 138 21.99 -29.18 -2.15
C VAL A 138 20.58 -29.23 -2.72
N ALA A 139 19.58 -29.12 -1.84
CA ALA A 139 18.17 -29.11 -2.23
C ALA A 139 17.45 -27.87 -1.67
N ILE A 140 16.89 -27.09 -2.58
CA ILE A 140 16.11 -25.88 -2.27
C ILE A 140 14.77 -26.28 -1.66
N ARG A 141 14.53 -25.89 -0.40
CA ARG A 141 13.27 -26.15 0.31
C ARG A 141 12.64 -24.88 0.90
N LEU A 142 11.48 -24.52 0.34
CA LEU A 142 10.69 -23.36 0.78
C LEU A 142 9.63 -23.75 1.83
N ARG A 143 9.15 -22.75 2.59
CA ARG A 143 8.15 -22.97 3.66
C ARG A 143 6.77 -23.24 3.06
N LYS A 144 5.88 -23.86 3.84
CA LYS A 144 4.51 -24.20 3.39
C LYS A 144 3.71 -22.99 2.86
N LYS A 145 3.94 -21.79 3.39
CA LYS A 145 3.21 -20.55 3.03
C LYS A 145 3.89 -19.74 1.90
N ASP A 146 5.04 -20.18 1.39
CA ASP A 146 5.79 -19.47 0.35
C ASP A 146 5.19 -19.76 -1.04
N LYS A 147 5.17 -18.75 -1.92
CA LYS A 147 4.53 -18.83 -3.24
C LYS A 147 5.43 -19.43 -4.34
N LEU A 148 6.74 -19.45 -4.17
CA LEU A 148 7.73 -19.80 -5.21
C LEU A 148 8.11 -21.30 -5.25
N LYS A 149 7.27 -22.19 -4.73
CA LYS A 149 7.60 -23.62 -4.61
C LYS A 149 7.76 -24.33 -5.96
N SER A 150 6.95 -23.96 -6.95
CA SER A 150 7.06 -24.52 -8.30
C SER A 150 8.41 -24.20 -8.94
N LEU A 151 8.89 -22.96 -8.75
CA LEU A 151 10.22 -22.53 -9.19
C LEU A 151 11.31 -23.30 -8.44
N ALA A 152 11.22 -23.39 -7.11
CA ALA A 152 12.17 -24.17 -6.31
C ALA A 152 12.24 -25.65 -6.75
N ALA A 153 11.10 -26.26 -7.09
CA ALA A 153 11.04 -27.62 -7.61
C ALA A 153 11.77 -27.76 -8.96
N LYS A 154 11.54 -26.82 -9.90
CA LYS A 154 12.25 -26.81 -11.19
C LYS A 154 13.76 -26.62 -11.03
N ILE A 155 14.18 -25.75 -10.11
CA ILE A 155 15.60 -25.56 -9.82
C ILE A 155 16.22 -26.82 -9.21
N ASN A 156 15.52 -27.52 -8.32
CA ASN A 156 16.00 -28.80 -7.79
C ASN A 156 16.18 -29.87 -8.88
N LEU A 157 15.28 -29.92 -9.87
CA LEU A 157 15.45 -30.80 -11.03
C LEU A 157 16.70 -30.42 -11.82
N LEU A 158 16.92 -29.13 -12.07
CA LEU A 158 18.11 -28.64 -12.75
C LEU A 158 19.40 -29.00 -11.99
N ILE A 159 19.44 -28.82 -10.68
CA ILE A 159 20.59 -29.18 -9.83
C ILE A 159 20.88 -30.68 -9.97
N LYS A 160 19.84 -31.54 -9.90
CA LYS A 160 19.98 -32.99 -10.05
C LYS A 160 20.60 -33.38 -11.40
N GLU A 161 20.12 -32.79 -12.49
CA GLU A 161 20.65 -33.02 -13.84
C GLU A 161 22.12 -32.57 -13.97
N LEU A 162 22.49 -31.46 -13.35
CA LEU A 162 23.88 -30.99 -13.32
C LEU A 162 24.79 -31.94 -12.53
N GLU A 163 24.33 -32.43 -11.38
CA GLU A 163 25.06 -33.39 -10.56
C GLU A 163 25.25 -34.74 -11.26
N GLU A 164 24.25 -35.19 -12.03
CA GLU A 164 24.32 -36.42 -12.82
C GLU A 164 25.31 -36.30 -13.98
N LYS A 165 25.37 -35.15 -14.66
CA LYS A 165 26.32 -34.90 -15.77
C LYS A 165 27.77 -34.73 -15.31
N GLN A 166 27.99 -34.33 -14.06
CA GLN A 166 29.31 -34.18 -13.47
C GLN A 166 29.83 -35.48 -12.81
N ARG A 167 29.04 -36.55 -12.86
CA ARG A 167 29.39 -37.89 -12.39
C ARG A 167 29.98 -38.73 -13.50
#